data_AF-A0A938KZ64-F1
#
_entry.id   AF-A0A938KZ64-F1
#
_cell.length_a   1.000
_cell.length_b   1.000
_cell.length_c   1.000
_cell.angle_alpha   90.00
_cell.angle_beta   90.00
_cell.angle_gamma   90.00
#
_symmetry.space_group_name_H-M   'P 1'
#
loop_
_entity.id
_entity.type
_entity.pdbx_description
1 polymer ?
#
loop_
_entity_poly.entity_id
_entity_poly.type
_entity_poly.pdbx_seq_one_letter_code
_entity_poly.pdbx_strand_id
1 'polypeptide(L)' 'MTAADGFTVDDLKRRVCEAIDGRGEEIIGVAATIMANPEPGFREVKTARLVADVMTRLGLAPRTGI' A
#
# COMPACT_ATOMS: atom_id res chain seq x y z
N MET A 1 -2.89 -28.65 25.94
CA MET A 1 -2.94 -27.19 26.03
C MET A 1 -2.30 -26.69 24.75
N THR A 2 -3.01 -26.16 23.76
CA THR A 2 -4.00 -25.07 23.78
C THR A 2 -5.04 -25.22 22.66
N ALA A 3 -6.16 -24.52 22.86
CA ALA A 3 -7.40 -24.60 22.11
C ALA A 3 -7.30 -24.18 20.64
N ALA A 4 -8.23 -24.72 19.85
CA ALA A 4 -8.66 -24.13 18.60
C ALA A 4 -9.51 -22.89 18.92
N ASP A 5 -8.85 -21.74 19.09
CA ASP A 5 -9.54 -20.45 19.16
C ASP A 5 -9.34 -19.73 17.82
N GLY A 6 -10.38 -19.80 16.98
CA GLY A 6 -10.43 -19.04 15.74
C GLY A 6 -10.48 -17.54 16.03
N PHE A 7 -9.69 -16.74 15.30
CA PHE A 7 -9.72 -15.28 15.38
C PHE A 7 -11.14 -14.76 15.12
N THR A 8 -11.58 -13.78 15.91
CA THR A 8 -12.80 -13.05 15.57
C THR A 8 -12.53 -12.10 14.40
N VAL A 9 -13.60 -11.63 13.76
CA VAL A 9 -13.50 -10.57 12.74
C VAL A 9 -12.86 -9.31 13.31
N ASP A 10 -13.14 -8.98 14.58
CA ASP A 10 -12.59 -7.79 15.23
C ASP A 10 -11.10 -7.94 15.55
N ASP A 11 -10.64 -9.15 15.92
CA ASP A 11 -9.21 -9.43 16.06
C ASP A 11 -8.47 -9.27 14.73
N LEU A 12 -9.08 -9.72 13.63
CA LEU A 12 -8.51 -9.56 12.30
C LEU A 12 -8.44 -8.08 11.90
N LYS A 13 -9.52 -7.32 12.11
CA LYS A 13 -9.54 -5.87 11.83
C LYS A 13 -8.48 -5.13 12.62
N ARG A 14 -8.34 -5.40 13.93
CA ARG A 14 -7.31 -4.79 14.78
C ARG A 14 -5.91 -5.01 14.21
N ARG A 15 -5.58 -6.26 13.86
CA ARG A 15 -4.28 -6.61 13.27
C ARG A 15 -4.02 -5.93 11.93
N VAL A 16 -5.06 -5.78 11.10
CA VAL A 16 -4.96 -5.04 9.83
C VAL A 16 -4.70 -3.56 10.09
N CYS A 17 -5.43 -2.93 11.02
CA CYS A 17 -5.20 -1.53 11.40
C CYS A 17 -3.77 -1.33 11.93
N GLU A 18 -3.30 -2.18 12.86
CA GLU A 18 -1.93 -2.13 13.37
C GLU A 18 -0.88 -2.23 12.25
N ALA A 19 -1.12 -3.09 11.24
CA ALA A 19 -0.23 -3.25 10.10
C ALA A 19 -0.26 -2.07 9.12
N ILE A 20 -1.37 -1.32 9.05
CA ILE A 20 -1.50 -0.07 8.28
C ILE A 20 -0.81 1.06 9.03
N ASP A 21 -1.10 1.22 10.32
CA ASP A 21 -0.54 2.27 11.17
C ASP A 21 0.98 2.16 11.24
N GLY A 22 1.52 0.94 11.38
CA GLY A 22 2.95 0.68 11.36
C GLY A 22 3.66 1.03 10.03
N ARG A 23 2.89 1.29 8.96
CA ARG A 23 3.39 1.73 7.64
C ARG A 23 2.87 3.12 7.25
N GLY A 24 2.23 3.83 8.17
CA GLY A 24 1.54 5.10 7.89
C GLY A 24 2.45 6.14 7.25
N GLU A 25 3.69 6.27 7.73
CA GLU A 25 4.68 7.19 7.15
C GLU A 25 5.01 6.87 5.69
N GLU A 26 5.18 5.59 5.35
CA GLU A 26 5.44 5.15 3.97
C GLU A 26 4.24 5.48 3.07
N ILE A 27 3.02 5.15 3.52
CA ILE A 27 1.79 5.38 2.77
C ILE A 27 1.58 6.88 2.51
N ILE A 28 1.74 7.70 3.55
CA ILE A 28 1.66 9.17 3.45
C ILE A 28 2.76 9.69 2.52
N GLY A 29 3.98 9.15 2.61
CA GLY A 29 5.11 9.51 1.77
C GLY A 29 4.85 9.28 0.27
N VAL A 30 4.18 8.19 -0.09
CA VAL A 30 3.76 7.93 -1.48
C VAL A 30 2.79 9.03 -1.95
N ALA A 31 1.74 9.32 -1.18
CA ALA A 31 0.76 10.35 -1.53
C ALA A 31 1.40 11.75 -1.63
N ALA A 32 2.27 12.11 -0.68
CA ALA A 32 2.99 13.37 -0.68
C ALA A 32 3.93 13.50 -1.89
N THR A 33 4.59 12.41 -2.28
CA THR A 33 5.46 12.39 -3.47
C THR A 33 4.68 12.66 -4.75
N ILE A 34 3.51 12.02 -4.91
CA ILE A 34 2.63 12.25 -6.07
C ILE A 34 2.11 13.70 -6.07
N MET A 35 1.66 14.20 -4.90
CA MET A 35 1.18 15.57 -4.75
C MET A 35 2.24 16.62 -5.09
N ALA A 36 3.50 16.37 -4.71
CA ALA A 36 4.62 17.27 -5.00
C ALA A 36 5.07 17.22 -6.47
N ASN A 37 4.66 16.19 -7.22
CA ASN A 37 5.07 15.96 -8.61
C ASN A 37 3.85 15.72 -9.52
N PRO A 38 2.94 16.70 -9.67
CA PRO A 38 1.74 16.51 -10.48
C PRO A 38 2.11 16.29 -11.95
N GLU A 39 1.45 15.32 -12.58
CA GLU A 39 1.57 15.03 -14.00
C GLU A 39 0.22 15.28 -14.70
N PRO A 40 0.22 15.74 -15.96
CA PRO A 40 -1.00 15.86 -16.74
C PRO A 40 -1.69 14.51 -16.94
N GLY A 41 -3.01 14.55 -17.07
CA GLY A 41 -3.83 13.39 -17.43
C GLY A 41 -3.29 12.65 -18.65
N PHE A 42 -3.26 11.30 -18.60
CA PHE A 42 -2.71 10.41 -19.64
C PHE A 42 -1.19 10.50 -19.86
N ARG A 43 -0.46 11.19 -18.98
CA ARG A 43 1.01 11.34 -19.04
C ARG A 43 1.66 11.15 -17.67
N GLU A 44 1.01 10.41 -16.78
CA GLU A 44 1.41 10.18 -15.40
C GLU A 44 2.50 9.09 -15.27
N VAL A 45 3.55 9.18 -16.08
CA VAL A 45 4.57 8.13 -16.21
C VAL A 45 5.34 7.93 -14.92
N LYS A 46 5.70 9.02 -14.23
CA LYS A 46 6.45 8.94 -12.95
C LYS A 46 5.56 8.41 -11.84
N THR A 47 4.31 8.85 -11.79
CA THR A 47 3.30 8.40 -10.83
C THR A 47 3.04 6.91 -11.00
N ALA A 48 2.79 6.45 -12.23
CA ALA A 48 2.57 5.05 -12.54
C ALA A 48 3.78 4.17 -12.16
N ARG A 49 5.01 4.66 -12.42
CA ARG A 49 6.24 3.96 -12.02
C ARG A 49 6.38 3.86 -10.50
N LEU A 50 6.15 4.96 -9.77
CA LEU A 50 6.17 4.97 -8.31
C LEU A 50 5.19 3.96 -7.73
N VAL A 51 3.95 3.94 -8.22
CA VAL A 51 2.91 3.00 -7.77
C VAL A 51 3.30 1.54 -8.07
N ALA A 52 3.85 1.27 -9.26
CA ALA A 52 4.31 -0.06 -9.62
C ALA A 52 5.48 -0.53 -8.72
N ASP A 53 6.42 0.36 -8.39
CA ASP A 53 7.52 0.05 -7.49
C ASP A 53 7.02 -0.22 -6.06
N VAL A 54 6.04 0.55 -5.57
CA VAL A 54 5.39 0.29 -4.26
C VAL A 54 4.73 -1.09 -4.25
N MET A 55 3.94 -1.42 -5.27
CA MET A 55 3.29 -2.74 -5.39
C MET A 55 4.32 -3.88 -5.45
N THR A 56 5.42 -3.69 -6.17
CA THR A 56 6.50 -4.67 -6.26
C THR A 56 7.16 -4.92 -4.91
N ARG A 57 7.40 -3.86 -4.11
CA ARG A 57 7.92 -4.00 -2.74
C ARG A 57 6.97 -4.75 -1.81
N LEU A 58 5.67 -4.70 -2.07
CA LEU A 58 4.67 -5.50 -1.35
C LEU A 58 4.61 -6.97 -1.82
N GLY A 59 5.47 -7.38 -2.75
CA GLY A 59 5.50 -8.74 -3.32
C GLY A 59 4.45 -8.97 -4.40
N LEU A 60 3.84 -7.91 -4.94
CA LEU A 60 2.88 -8.00 -6.03
C LEU A 60 3.60 -7.88 -7.39
N ALA A 61 2.97 -8.38 -8.44
CA ALA A 61 3.46 -8.29 -9.81
C ALA A 61 2.51 -7.39 -10.65
N PRO A 62 2.61 -6.06 -10.55
CA PRO A 62 1.73 -5.16 -11.30
C PRO A 62 1.97 -5.29 -12.80
N ARG A 63 0.89 -5.27 -13.59
CA ARG A 63 0.98 -5.15 -15.06
C ARG A 63 1.07 -3.67 -15.40
N THR A 64 2.16 -3.27 -16.05
CA THR A 64 2.38 -1.87 -16.44
C THR A 64 1.94 -1.65 -17.89
N GLY A 65 1.41 -0.45 -18.17
CA GLY A 65 1.12 0.04 -19.53
C GLY A 65 1.83 1.35 -19.87
N ILE A 66 2.73 1.77 -18.98
CA ILE A 66 3.74 2.82 -19.19
C ILE A 66 4.88 2.31 -20.07
#